data_AF-A0A7L4TDC1-F1
#
_entry.id   AF-A0A7L4TDC1-F1
#
_cell.length_a   1.000
_cell.length_b   1.000
_cell.length_c   1.000
_cell.angle_alpha   90.00
_cell.angle_beta   90.00
_cell.angle_gamma   90.00
#
_symmetry.space_group_name_H-M   'P 1'
#
loop_
_entity.id
_entity.type
_entity.pdbx_description
1 polymer ?
#
loop_
_entity_poly.entity_id
_entity_poly.type
_entity_poly.pdbx_seq_one_letter_code
_entity_poly.pdbx_strand_id
1 'polypeptide(L)'
;MKKIKKYKKTILIVILAPFVMLFINRIIALYYDQTYFDIDKGIESGKYEMKKIKISGNLNYCGSDDHLIPKYDADGILELIDSNNAYQGHVYLDTIHLNFIIDIKEHISGSEINDDLVQSDNYVVIDKKGQIIQRIVIDSLTYNLKNCLLLENKIDKVQYTSMPPVITMKHFLKKSFTPCFIPKMTLGISNVNGICYTWSGTAYWELIAKNEKFKFTFEDDLQDLFFYDWFFVSKLGYYEIPKKYEDLFDISFFVKKNDLYIIKRKGPYKD
;
A
#
# COMPACT_ATOMS: atom_id res chain seq x y z
N MET A 1 12.84 -59.02 -15.16
CA MET A 1 13.78 -58.00 -14.61
C MET A 1 13.83 -56.65 -15.34
N LYS A 2 13.64 -56.53 -16.68
CA LYS A 2 13.70 -55.21 -17.38
C LYS A 2 12.64 -54.19 -16.93
N LYS A 3 11.42 -54.63 -16.56
CA LYS A 3 10.35 -53.74 -16.07
C LYS A 3 10.70 -53.03 -14.76
N ILE A 4 11.38 -53.72 -13.82
CA ILE A 4 11.79 -53.14 -12.52
C ILE A 4 12.81 -52.01 -12.71
N LYS A 5 13.74 -52.12 -13.67
CA LYS A 5 14.68 -51.03 -14.00
C LYS A 5 13.96 -49.78 -14.54
N LYS A 6 12.85 -49.94 -15.27
CA LYS A 6 12.05 -48.82 -15.80
C LYS A 6 11.35 -48.05 -14.67
N TYR A 7 10.75 -48.76 -13.70
CA TYR A 7 10.04 -48.11 -12.58
C TYR A 7 10.97 -47.47 -11.53
N LYS A 8 12.20 -47.97 -11.36
CA LYS A 8 13.18 -47.36 -10.44
C LYS A 8 13.45 -45.88 -10.76
N LYS A 9 13.53 -45.51 -12.04
CA LYS A 9 13.75 -44.11 -12.44
C LYS A 9 12.54 -43.24 -12.13
N THR A 10 11.33 -43.73 -12.39
CA THR A 10 10.08 -43.01 -12.08
C THR A 10 9.89 -42.82 -10.58
N ILE A 11 10.11 -43.86 -9.77
CA ILE A 11 10.02 -43.79 -8.31
C ILE A 11 11.03 -42.78 -7.76
N LEU A 12 12.27 -42.81 -8.25
CA LEU A 12 13.30 -41.86 -7.85
C LEU A 12 12.91 -40.41 -8.18
N ILE A 13 12.33 -40.15 -9.35
CA ILE A 13 11.84 -38.81 -9.74
C ILE A 13 10.71 -38.36 -8.82
N VAL A 14 9.73 -39.22 -8.54
CA VAL A 14 8.61 -38.90 -7.65
C VAL A 14 9.08 -38.57 -6.23
N ILE A 15 10.07 -39.31 -5.73
CA ILE A 15 10.67 -39.06 -4.41
C ILE A 15 11.51 -37.77 -4.41
N LEU A 16 12.29 -37.50 -5.46
CA LEU A 16 13.17 -36.31 -5.53
C LEU A 16 12.42 -35.01 -5.82
N ALA A 17 11.31 -35.06 -6.56
CA ALA A 17 10.53 -33.87 -6.93
C ALA A 17 10.23 -32.91 -5.75
N PRO A 18 9.72 -33.37 -4.59
CA PRO A 18 9.50 -32.48 -3.45
C PRO A 18 10.79 -31.87 -2.90
N PHE A 19 11.91 -32.62 -2.86
CA PHE A 19 13.19 -32.08 -2.39
C PHE A 19 13.76 -31.03 -3.33
N VAL A 20 13.64 -31.22 -4.65
CA VAL A 20 14.05 -30.23 -5.65
C VAL A 20 13.23 -28.95 -5.50
N MET A 21 11.92 -29.06 -5.30
CA MET A 21 11.05 -27.91 -5.08
C MET A 21 11.41 -27.16 -3.78
N LEU A 22 11.66 -27.88 -2.68
CA LEU A 22 12.12 -27.29 -1.42
C LEU A 22 13.48 -26.60 -1.58
N PHE A 23 14.41 -27.21 -2.32
CA PHE A 23 15.74 -26.66 -2.57
C PHE A 23 15.68 -25.37 -3.41
N ILE A 24 14.91 -25.38 -4.51
CA ILE A 24 14.67 -24.18 -5.34
C ILE A 24 14.06 -23.07 -4.49
N ASN A 25 13.04 -23.38 -3.70
CA ASN A 25 12.41 -22.41 -2.81
C ASN A 25 13.41 -21.82 -1.79
N ARG A 26 14.30 -22.65 -1.24
CA ARG A 26 15.35 -22.20 -0.31
C ARG A 26 16.38 -21.29 -0.97
N ILE A 27 16.82 -21.60 -2.20
CA ILE A 27 17.74 -20.73 -2.96
C ILE A 27 17.09 -19.38 -3.23
N ILE A 28 15.83 -19.39 -3.67
CA ILE A 28 15.06 -18.16 -3.95
C ILE A 28 14.93 -17.33 -2.67
N ALA A 29 14.58 -17.96 -1.55
CA ALA A 29 14.51 -17.28 -0.25
C ALA A 29 15.85 -16.66 0.14
N LEU A 30 16.98 -17.37 -0.01
CA LEU A 30 18.32 -16.85 0.31
C LEU A 30 18.72 -15.66 -0.58
N TYR A 31 18.47 -15.74 -1.89
CA TYR A 31 18.72 -14.64 -2.82
C TYR A 31 17.98 -13.37 -2.38
N TYR A 32 16.73 -13.54 -1.97
CA TYR A 32 15.89 -12.44 -1.52
C TYR A 32 16.27 -11.93 -0.13
N ASP A 33 16.58 -12.79 0.84
CA ASP A 33 17.11 -12.40 2.14
C ASP A 33 18.36 -11.52 1.99
N GLN A 34 19.23 -11.83 1.03
CA GLN A 34 20.40 -11.00 0.72
C GLN A 34 20.01 -9.67 0.05
N THR A 35 19.11 -9.71 -0.93
CA THR A 35 18.67 -8.51 -1.69
C THR A 35 17.89 -7.51 -0.83
N TYR A 36 17.21 -8.00 0.21
CA TYR A 36 16.36 -7.25 1.13
C TYR A 36 16.87 -7.31 2.57
N PHE A 37 18.16 -7.60 2.78
CA PHE A 37 18.77 -7.68 4.12
C PHE A 37 18.58 -6.39 4.92
N ASP A 38 18.61 -5.24 4.24
CA ASP A 38 18.47 -3.92 4.85
C ASP A 38 17.02 -3.42 4.89
N ILE A 39 16.03 -4.26 4.61
CA ILE A 39 14.64 -3.78 4.50
C ILE A 39 14.09 -3.20 5.81
N ASP A 40 14.58 -3.73 6.94
CA ASP A 40 14.21 -3.26 8.28
C ASP A 40 14.96 -1.97 8.67
N LYS A 41 16.00 -1.58 7.90
CA LYS A 41 16.72 -0.30 8.08
C LYS A 41 16.00 0.88 7.45
N GLY A 42 14.92 0.63 6.71
CA GLY A 42 14.04 1.64 6.16
C GLY A 42 14.45 2.14 4.78
N ILE A 43 13.43 2.26 3.94
CA ILE A 43 13.03 3.31 2.98
C ILE A 43 14.01 4.43 2.52
N GLU A 44 15.29 4.15 2.46
CA GLU A 44 16.27 5.06 1.90
C GLU A 44 16.73 4.60 0.52
N SER A 45 16.67 5.51 -0.44
CA SER A 45 17.31 5.36 -1.74
C SER A 45 18.46 6.35 -1.85
N GLY A 46 19.13 6.40 -3.01
CA GLY A 46 20.36 7.17 -3.17
C GLY A 46 20.15 8.67 -2.98
N LYS A 47 19.20 9.24 -3.73
CA LYS A 47 18.93 10.69 -3.76
C LYS A 47 17.71 11.08 -2.96
N TYR A 48 16.82 10.15 -2.68
CA TYR A 48 15.56 10.41 -1.99
C TYR A 48 15.48 9.63 -0.67
N GLU A 49 14.71 10.19 0.25
CA GLU A 49 14.29 9.53 1.48
C GLU A 49 12.76 9.44 1.49
N MET A 50 12.22 8.35 2.02
CA MET A 50 10.80 8.22 2.29
C MET A 50 10.60 8.17 3.79
N LYS A 51 9.96 9.21 4.32
CA LYS A 51 9.79 9.44 5.75
C LYS A 51 8.32 9.31 6.12
N LYS A 52 8.02 8.51 7.13
CA LYS A 52 6.68 8.42 7.71
C LYS A 52 6.31 9.74 8.39
N ILE A 53 5.13 10.27 8.06
CA ILE A 53 4.53 11.42 8.74
C ILE A 53 3.60 10.87 9.82
N LYS A 54 3.84 11.27 11.07
CA LYS A 54 3.02 10.85 12.20
C LYS A 54 1.78 11.72 12.29
N ILE A 55 0.65 11.20 11.81
CA ILE A 55 -0.65 11.85 11.87
C ILE A 55 -1.47 11.24 13.01
N SER A 56 -2.22 12.05 13.76
CA SER A 56 -3.25 11.57 14.67
C SER A 56 -4.52 11.26 13.87
N GLY A 57 -5.14 10.12 14.13
CA GLY A 57 -6.32 9.66 13.38
C GLY A 57 -6.00 8.68 12.24
N ASN A 58 -7.05 8.34 11.50
CA ASN A 58 -6.99 7.44 10.37
C ASN A 58 -7.07 8.25 9.08
N LEU A 59 -6.27 7.92 8.08
CA LEU A 59 -6.43 8.55 6.76
C LEU A 59 -7.81 8.23 6.20
N ASN A 60 -8.49 9.23 5.64
CA ASN A 60 -9.82 8.99 5.08
C ASN A 60 -9.74 8.00 3.91
N TYR A 61 -10.73 7.12 3.83
CA TYR A 61 -10.87 6.10 2.80
C TYR A 61 -12.26 6.26 2.21
N CYS A 62 -12.34 6.60 0.92
CA CYS A 62 -13.60 6.48 0.18
C CYS A 62 -13.77 5.03 -0.23
N GLY A 63 -14.81 4.39 0.34
CA GLY A 63 -15.24 3.07 -0.10
C GLY A 63 -15.95 3.14 -1.46
N SER A 64 -16.22 1.99 -2.06
CA SER A 64 -17.01 1.87 -3.29
C SER A 64 -18.41 2.49 -3.20
N ASP A 65 -18.91 2.65 -1.98
CA ASP A 65 -20.26 3.13 -1.70
C ASP A 65 -20.32 4.66 -1.53
N ASP A 66 -19.15 5.31 -1.38
CA ASP A 66 -19.03 6.77 -1.32
C ASP A 66 -18.79 7.32 -2.73
N HIS A 67 -19.86 7.46 -3.50
CA HIS A 67 -19.78 7.55 -4.97
C HIS A 67 -19.03 8.76 -5.55
N LEU A 68 -18.76 9.81 -4.78
CA LEU A 68 -18.30 11.10 -5.32
C LEU A 68 -17.24 11.74 -4.43
N ILE A 69 -16.00 11.79 -4.92
CA ILE A 69 -14.91 12.52 -4.28
C ILE A 69 -14.87 13.94 -4.84
N PRO A 70 -14.91 14.98 -3.99
CA PRO A 70 -14.77 16.34 -4.45
C PRO A 70 -13.33 16.61 -4.91
N LYS A 71 -13.18 16.88 -6.20
CA LYS A 71 -11.94 17.33 -6.81
C LYS A 71 -12.06 18.82 -7.08
N TYR A 72 -11.20 19.57 -6.42
CA TYR A 72 -11.06 20.99 -6.67
C TYR A 72 -9.90 21.20 -7.65
N ASP A 73 -10.06 22.12 -8.59
CA ASP A 73 -8.95 22.63 -9.39
C ASP A 73 -8.35 23.90 -8.77
N ALA A 74 -7.33 24.46 -9.44
CA ALA A 74 -6.65 25.66 -8.96
C ALA A 74 -7.57 26.89 -8.89
N ASP A 75 -8.65 26.91 -9.66
CA ASP A 75 -9.64 27.99 -9.70
C ASP A 75 -10.79 27.75 -8.69
N GLY A 76 -10.74 26.62 -7.98
CA GLY A 76 -11.76 26.21 -7.00
C GLY A 76 -13.02 25.63 -7.63
N ILE A 77 -12.98 25.24 -8.91
CA ILE A 77 -14.07 24.53 -9.57
C ILE A 77 -14.14 23.12 -8.99
N LEU A 78 -15.33 22.73 -8.58
CA LEU A 78 -15.62 21.42 -8.03
C LEU A 78 -16.06 20.47 -9.15
N GLU A 79 -15.25 19.45 -9.41
CA GLU A 79 -15.61 18.26 -10.16
C GLU A 79 -15.85 17.11 -9.17
N LEU A 80 -16.88 16.30 -9.39
CA LEU A 80 -17.11 15.10 -8.59
C LEU A 80 -16.54 13.91 -9.36
N ILE A 81 -15.47 13.31 -8.84
CA ILE A 81 -14.84 12.14 -9.46
C ILE A 81 -15.57 10.88 -8.96
N ASP A 82 -15.88 9.99 -9.90
CA ASP A 82 -16.38 8.65 -9.63
C ASP A 82 -15.38 7.85 -8.77
N SER A 83 -15.85 7.41 -7.60
CA SER A 83 -15.13 6.62 -6.60
C SER A 83 -14.70 5.21 -7.04
N ASN A 84 -15.01 4.79 -8.26
CA ASN A 84 -14.69 3.47 -8.80
C ASN A 84 -13.20 3.07 -8.68
N ASN A 85 -12.31 4.02 -8.40
CA ASN A 85 -10.97 3.76 -7.87
C ASN A 85 -10.93 4.13 -6.38
N ALA A 86 -11.22 3.18 -5.49
CA ALA A 86 -11.06 3.39 -4.05
C ALA A 86 -9.57 3.57 -3.70
N TYR A 87 -9.20 4.72 -3.15
CA TYR A 87 -7.85 4.97 -2.64
C TYR A 87 -7.89 5.68 -1.29
N GLN A 88 -6.85 5.45 -0.48
CA GLN A 88 -6.76 5.97 0.88
C GLN A 88 -5.87 7.21 0.94
N GLY A 89 -6.26 8.18 1.77
CA GLY A 89 -5.43 9.34 2.12
C GLY A 89 -5.36 10.37 0.99
N HIS A 90 -6.47 11.04 0.73
CA HIS A 90 -6.52 12.16 -0.23
C HIS A 90 -5.49 13.22 0.13
N VAL A 91 -4.66 13.55 -0.85
CA VAL A 91 -3.64 14.61 -0.74
C VAL A 91 -4.06 15.75 -1.64
N TYR A 92 -4.25 16.92 -1.07
CA TYR A 92 -4.52 18.15 -1.80
C TYR A 92 -3.28 19.06 -1.75
N LEU A 93 -3.00 19.76 -2.84
CA LEU A 93 -2.00 20.82 -2.90
C LEU A 93 -2.69 22.18 -2.82
N ASP A 94 -2.46 22.94 -1.76
CA ASP A 94 -2.83 24.35 -1.68
C ASP A 94 -1.96 25.15 -2.66
N THR A 95 -2.55 25.63 -3.75
CA THR A 95 -1.83 26.30 -4.82
C THR A 95 -1.44 27.74 -4.49
N ILE A 96 -1.95 28.32 -3.38
CA ILE A 96 -1.61 29.67 -2.92
C ILE A 96 -0.48 29.59 -1.90
N HIS A 97 -0.68 28.81 -0.83
CA HIS A 97 0.27 28.73 0.28
C HIS A 97 1.35 27.67 0.06
N LEU A 98 1.24 26.86 -0.99
CA LEU A 98 2.22 25.84 -1.36
C LEU A 98 2.41 24.78 -0.25
N ASN A 99 1.31 24.42 0.41
CA ASN A 99 1.23 23.39 1.45
C ASN A 99 0.37 22.20 0.98
N PHE A 100 0.45 21.11 1.72
CA PHE A 100 -0.32 19.89 1.45
C PHE A 100 -1.39 19.70 2.49
N ILE A 101 -2.60 19.38 2.07
CA ILE A 101 -3.73 19.13 2.96
C ILE A 101 -4.10 17.66 2.84
N ILE A 102 -4.21 16.98 3.97
CA ILE A 102 -4.53 15.56 4.06
C ILE A 102 -5.85 15.40 4.78
N ASP A 103 -6.75 14.62 4.18
CA ASP A 103 -8.03 14.26 4.76
C ASP A 103 -7.87 13.08 5.75
N ILE A 104 -8.36 13.29 6.98
CA ILE A 104 -8.30 12.31 8.08
C ILE A 104 -9.64 12.19 8.81
N LYS A 105 -9.90 10.99 9.30
CA LYS A 105 -10.99 10.66 10.19
C LYS A 105 -10.46 10.47 11.60
N GLU A 106 -11.02 11.20 12.55
CA GLU A 106 -10.74 11.01 13.97
C GLU A 106 -12.00 10.68 14.76
N HIS A 107 -11.82 9.88 15.81
CA HIS A 107 -12.84 9.66 16.81
C HIS A 107 -12.68 10.73 17.88
N ILE A 108 -13.68 11.59 18.00
CA ILE A 108 -13.79 12.55 19.10
C ILE A 108 -14.62 11.86 20.17
N SER A 109 -14.17 11.91 21.43
CA SER A 109 -14.98 11.42 22.55
C SER A 109 -16.29 12.20 22.58
N GLY A 110 -17.41 11.54 22.27
CA GLY A 110 -18.73 12.10 22.49
C GLY A 110 -18.89 12.45 23.97
N SER A 111 -19.66 13.51 24.28
CA SER A 111 -19.96 13.89 25.66
C SER A 111 -20.52 12.69 26.45
N GLU A 112 -20.27 12.66 27.75
CA GLU A 112 -20.47 11.60 28.77
C GLU A 112 -21.83 10.85 28.81
N ILE A 113 -22.76 11.09 27.89
CA ILE A 113 -24.14 10.62 27.97
C ILE A 113 -24.41 9.40 27.06
N ASN A 114 -23.59 9.11 26.04
CA ASN A 114 -23.64 7.85 25.28
C ASN A 114 -22.25 7.53 24.70
N ASP A 115 -21.79 6.28 24.86
CA ASP A 115 -20.48 5.74 24.43
C ASP A 115 -20.25 5.71 22.89
N ASP A 116 -21.08 6.41 22.11
CA ASP A 116 -20.93 6.47 20.66
C ASP A 116 -19.80 7.42 20.28
N LEU A 117 -18.67 6.86 19.84
CA LEU A 117 -17.55 7.61 19.28
C LEU A 117 -18.02 8.36 18.03
N VAL A 118 -18.17 9.67 18.13
CA VAL A 118 -18.49 10.52 16.98
C VAL A 118 -17.25 10.59 16.09
N GLN A 119 -17.38 10.09 14.86
CA GLN A 119 -16.35 10.22 13.85
C GLN A 119 -16.48 11.61 13.20
N SER A 120 -15.37 12.35 13.17
CA SER A 120 -15.28 13.67 12.56
C SER A 120 -14.25 13.64 11.44
N ASP A 121 -14.63 14.18 10.29
CA ASP A 121 -13.72 14.48 9.19
C ASP A 121 -12.91 15.73 9.52
N ASN A 122 -11.59 15.62 9.42
CA ASN A 122 -10.65 16.66 9.79
C ASN A 122 -9.57 16.76 8.71
N TYR A 123 -8.87 17.89 8.66
CA TYR A 123 -7.72 18.05 7.77
C TYR A 123 -6.42 18.30 8.54
N VAL A 124 -5.32 17.82 7.98
CA VAL A 124 -3.97 18.12 8.45
C VAL A 124 -3.23 18.86 7.34
N VAL A 125 -2.66 20.02 7.66
CA VAL A 125 -1.84 20.80 6.75
C VAL A 125 -0.37 20.50 7.02
N ILE A 126 0.36 20.20 5.97
CA ILE A 126 1.73 19.72 5.97
C ILE A 126 2.57 20.62 5.06
N ASP A 127 3.73 21.04 5.53
CA ASP A 127 4.67 21.84 4.74
C ASP A 127 5.47 20.98 3.72
N LYS A 128 6.27 21.65 2.87
CA LYS A 128 7.18 20.97 1.91
C LYS A 128 8.20 20.02 2.55
N LYS A 129 8.45 20.14 3.85
CA LYS A 129 9.40 19.29 4.60
C LYS A 129 8.72 18.06 5.20
N GLY A 130 7.41 17.96 5.14
CA GLY A 130 6.61 16.90 5.77
C GLY A 130 6.28 17.16 7.24
N GLN A 131 6.36 18.42 7.70
CA GLN A 131 5.98 18.82 9.05
C GLN A 131 4.52 19.25 9.08
N ILE A 132 3.78 18.77 10.08
CA ILE A 132 2.42 19.21 10.33
C ILE A 132 2.48 20.64 10.90
N ILE A 133 1.88 21.59 10.17
CA ILE A 133 1.87 23.01 10.55
C ILE A 133 0.51 23.47 11.08
N GLN A 134 -0.57 22.78 10.69
CA GLN A 134 -1.91 23.11 11.12
C GLN A 134 -2.80 21.87 11.13
N ARG A 135 -3.79 21.89 12.01
CA ARG A 135 -4.86 20.92 12.08
C ARG A 135 -6.19 21.65 12.05
N ILE A 136 -7.10 21.18 11.20
CA ILE A 136 -8.38 21.84 10.94
C ILE A 136 -9.49 20.87 11.34
N VAL A 137 -10.31 21.30 12.30
CA VAL A 137 -11.47 20.55 12.76
C VAL A 137 -12.71 21.06 12.05
N ILE A 138 -13.43 20.16 11.36
CA ILE A 138 -14.64 20.53 10.62
C ILE A 138 -15.85 20.27 11.51
N ASP A 139 -16.42 21.33 12.08
CA ASP A 139 -17.57 21.23 12.98
C ASP A 139 -18.92 21.25 12.20
N SER A 140 -18.95 20.58 11.04
CA SER A 140 -20.02 20.61 10.03
C SER A 140 -20.08 21.91 9.18
N LEU A 141 -19.89 21.73 7.86
CA LEU A 141 -20.02 22.70 6.76
C LEU A 141 -18.97 23.84 6.75
N THR A 142 -18.18 23.93 5.68
CA THR A 142 -17.37 25.09 5.19
C THR A 142 -15.85 25.13 5.41
N TYR A 143 -15.14 24.02 5.61
CA TYR A 143 -13.74 24.06 5.14
C TYR A 143 -13.73 23.98 3.62
N ASN A 144 -13.59 25.14 2.98
CA ASN A 144 -13.57 25.25 1.54
C ASN A 144 -12.14 25.00 1.06
N LEU A 145 -11.93 23.88 0.38
CA LEU A 145 -10.68 23.52 -0.33
C LEU A 145 -10.49 24.38 -1.59
N LYS A 146 -10.88 25.66 -1.54
CA LYS A 146 -10.72 26.62 -2.64
C LYS A 146 -9.23 26.77 -2.93
N ASN A 147 -8.87 26.75 -4.22
CA ASN A 147 -7.49 26.78 -4.70
C ASN A 147 -6.65 25.56 -4.26
N CYS A 148 -7.27 24.50 -3.76
CA CYS A 148 -6.59 23.25 -3.49
C CYS A 148 -6.77 22.33 -4.70
N LEU A 149 -5.69 21.71 -5.14
CA LEU A 149 -5.70 20.72 -6.21
C LEU A 149 -5.62 19.32 -5.62
N LEU A 150 -6.63 18.48 -5.83
CA LEU A 150 -6.54 17.06 -5.47
C LEU A 150 -5.46 16.38 -6.33
N LEU A 151 -4.47 15.77 -5.68
CA LEU A 151 -3.42 15.02 -6.35
C LEU A 151 -3.97 13.69 -6.88
N GLU A 152 -3.62 13.38 -8.12
CA GLU A 152 -4.02 12.14 -8.77
C GLU A 152 -3.26 10.95 -8.17
N ASN A 153 -3.99 9.92 -7.75
CA ASN A 153 -3.39 8.65 -7.37
C ASN A 153 -2.89 7.92 -8.63
N LYS A 154 -1.58 7.67 -8.72
CA LYS A 154 -0.96 6.94 -9.84
C LYS A 154 -1.02 5.42 -9.68
N ILE A 155 -1.52 4.92 -8.55
CA ILE A 155 -1.82 3.49 -8.38
C ILE A 155 -3.21 3.24 -8.97
N ASP A 156 -3.27 3.17 -10.29
CA ASP A 156 -4.54 3.10 -11.05
C ASP A 156 -5.21 1.72 -10.94
N LYS A 157 -4.41 0.69 -10.67
CA LYS A 157 -4.72 -0.70 -10.32
C LYS A 157 -3.37 -1.42 -10.23
N VAL A 158 -3.19 -2.35 -9.30
CA VAL A 158 -2.00 -3.22 -9.36
C VAL A 158 -2.19 -4.23 -10.48
N GLN A 159 -1.85 -3.80 -11.70
CA GLN A 159 -1.87 -4.66 -12.87
C GLN A 159 -0.62 -5.54 -12.85
N TYR A 160 -0.83 -6.85 -12.96
CA TYR A 160 0.25 -7.83 -12.91
C TYR A 160 1.22 -7.77 -14.12
N THR A 161 0.91 -7.05 -15.22
CA THR A 161 1.59 -7.38 -16.49
C THR A 161 1.87 -6.30 -17.56
N SER A 162 1.61 -4.99 -17.47
CA SER A 162 1.77 -4.16 -18.70
C SER A 162 2.34 -2.74 -18.68
N MET A 163 2.76 -2.16 -17.56
CA MET A 163 3.68 -0.99 -17.52
C MET A 163 4.42 -1.06 -16.18
N PRO A 164 5.68 -0.58 -16.03
CA PRO A 164 6.41 -0.78 -14.78
C PRO A 164 5.56 -0.17 -13.66
N PRO A 165 4.96 -1.00 -12.78
CA PRO A 165 3.98 -0.46 -11.89
C PRO A 165 4.75 0.39 -10.88
N VAL A 166 4.21 1.57 -10.60
CA VAL A 166 4.67 2.46 -9.53
C VAL A 166 4.97 1.65 -8.27
N ILE A 167 4.17 0.61 -8.01
CA ILE A 167 4.44 -0.37 -6.96
C ILE A 167 4.55 -1.79 -7.54
N THR A 168 5.65 -2.46 -7.24
CA THR A 168 5.87 -3.87 -7.55
C THR A 168 5.92 -4.67 -6.27
N MET A 169 5.05 -5.68 -6.16
CA MET A 169 5.15 -6.67 -5.10
C MET A 169 6.13 -7.78 -5.49
N LYS A 170 7.02 -8.13 -4.57
CA LYS A 170 7.89 -9.31 -4.63
C LYS A 170 7.55 -10.21 -3.45
N HIS A 171 6.80 -11.27 -3.72
CA HIS A 171 6.45 -12.25 -2.68
C HIS A 171 7.61 -13.26 -2.51
N PHE A 172 8.10 -13.43 -1.28
CA PHE A 172 8.99 -14.53 -0.94
C PHE A 172 8.83 -14.95 0.52
N LEU A 173 8.98 -16.24 0.80
CA LEU A 173 8.77 -16.80 2.14
C LEU A 173 9.94 -16.46 3.08
N LYS A 174 9.77 -15.49 4.00
CA LYS A 174 10.69 -15.31 5.15
C LYS A 174 10.40 -16.27 6.30
N LYS A 175 9.11 -16.59 6.53
CA LYS A 175 8.66 -17.44 7.64
C LYS A 175 8.23 -18.82 7.13
N SER A 176 8.66 -19.84 7.88
CA SER A 176 8.50 -21.25 7.55
C SER A 176 7.03 -21.64 7.45
N PHE A 177 6.76 -22.49 6.46
CA PHE A 177 5.46 -23.07 6.15
C PHE A 177 5.02 -24.10 7.19
N THR A 178 3.73 -24.12 7.49
CA THR A 178 3.03 -25.33 7.93
C THR A 178 2.11 -25.76 6.79
N PRO A 179 2.37 -26.88 6.10
CA PRO A 179 1.43 -27.41 5.13
C PRO A 179 0.15 -27.85 5.83
N CYS A 180 -0.98 -27.19 5.54
CA CYS A 180 -2.23 -27.95 5.41
C CYS A 180 -2.08 -28.81 4.14
N PHE A 181 -1.44 -29.97 4.25
CA PHE A 181 -1.42 -30.98 3.19
C PHE A 181 -2.77 -31.70 3.19
N ILE A 182 -3.85 -30.97 2.88
CA ILE A 182 -5.11 -31.59 2.49
C ILE A 182 -5.21 -31.37 0.97
N PRO A 183 -4.89 -32.37 0.14
CA PRO A 183 -5.23 -32.31 -1.28
C PRO A 183 -6.72 -31.97 -1.38
N LYS A 184 -7.13 -31.15 -2.37
CA LYS A 184 -8.55 -31.03 -2.76
C LYS A 184 -9.05 -32.39 -3.28
N MET A 185 -9.28 -33.33 -2.38
CA MET A 185 -10.12 -34.50 -2.56
C MET A 185 -11.16 -34.47 -1.45
N THR A 186 -12.10 -33.56 -1.58
CA THR A 186 -13.39 -33.64 -0.89
C THR A 186 -14.48 -33.35 -1.92
N LEU A 187 -14.81 -34.38 -2.69
CA LEU A 187 -16.22 -34.62 -3.00
C LEU A 187 -16.91 -34.78 -1.64
N GLY A 188 -17.60 -33.72 -1.20
CA GLY A 188 -18.54 -33.75 -0.09
C GLY A 188 -17.97 -34.13 1.28
N ILE A 189 -17.30 -33.21 1.96
CA ILE A 189 -17.28 -33.21 3.44
C ILE A 189 -17.48 -31.77 3.90
N SER A 190 -18.67 -31.51 4.44
CA SER A 190 -18.96 -30.38 5.31
C SER A 190 -18.00 -30.41 6.50
N ASN A 191 -17.58 -29.26 7.04
CA ASN A 191 -17.68 -28.92 8.46
C ASN A 191 -16.70 -27.82 8.92
N VAL A 192 -17.28 -26.74 9.47
CA VAL A 192 -17.11 -26.26 10.86
C VAL A 192 -15.73 -25.77 11.36
N ASN A 193 -14.63 -25.81 10.61
CA ASN A 193 -13.41 -25.09 11.02
C ASN A 193 -12.85 -24.30 9.85
N GLY A 194 -12.44 -23.06 10.14
CA GLY A 194 -12.23 -21.98 9.18
C GLY A 194 -11.33 -22.29 7.99
N ILE A 195 -11.34 -21.35 7.05
CA ILE A 195 -10.58 -21.38 5.79
C ILE A 195 -9.11 -21.75 6.10
N CYS A 196 -8.63 -22.93 5.67
CA CYS A 196 -7.20 -23.19 5.68
C CYS A 196 -6.59 -22.56 4.42
N TYR A 197 -5.80 -21.51 4.62
CA TYR A 197 -5.12 -20.78 3.56
C TYR A 197 -3.96 -21.61 3.00
N THR A 198 -3.93 -21.77 1.68
CA THR A 198 -2.88 -22.53 1.00
C THR A 198 -1.51 -21.85 1.07
N TRP A 199 -1.49 -20.53 1.31
CA TRP A 199 -0.29 -19.70 1.41
C TRP A 199 -0.47 -18.61 2.47
N SER A 200 0.50 -18.46 3.36
CA SER A 200 0.62 -17.33 4.30
C SER A 200 2.11 -16.97 4.43
N GLY A 201 2.42 -15.68 4.52
CA GLY A 201 3.80 -15.21 4.58
C GLY A 201 3.92 -13.69 4.52
N THR A 202 5.15 -13.20 4.69
CA THR A 202 5.48 -11.77 4.52
C THR A 202 5.77 -11.49 3.05
N ALA A 203 5.08 -10.52 2.44
CA ALA A 203 5.51 -9.97 1.15
C ALA A 203 6.41 -8.75 1.32
N TYR A 204 7.23 -8.59 0.30
CA TYR A 204 8.15 -7.50 0.13
C TYR A 204 7.67 -6.66 -1.02
N TRP A 205 7.90 -5.36 -0.89
CA TRP A 205 7.32 -4.37 -1.76
C TRP A 205 8.40 -3.42 -2.21
N GLU A 206 8.39 -3.15 -3.50
CA GLU A 206 9.23 -2.16 -4.14
C GLU A 206 8.33 -1.06 -4.69
N LEU A 207 8.42 0.14 -4.13
CA LEU A 207 7.86 1.32 -4.75
C LEU A 207 8.92 1.95 -5.64
N ILE A 208 8.60 2.13 -6.92
CA ILE A 208 9.37 2.92 -7.86
C ILE A 208 8.78 4.33 -7.83
N ALA A 209 9.48 5.23 -7.17
CA ALA A 209 9.10 6.64 -7.06
C ALA A 209 10.30 7.51 -7.41
N LYS A 210 10.08 8.57 -8.19
CA LYS A 210 11.15 9.49 -8.63
C LYS A 210 12.38 8.76 -9.24
N ASN A 211 12.12 7.70 -10.01
CA ASN A 211 13.13 6.81 -10.61
C ASN A 211 14.05 6.09 -9.60
N GLU A 212 13.69 6.06 -8.32
CA GLU A 212 14.39 5.32 -7.28
C GLU A 212 13.51 4.20 -6.72
N LYS A 213 14.15 3.17 -6.17
CA LYS A 213 13.48 2.01 -5.59
C LYS A 213 13.49 2.11 -4.08
N PHE A 214 12.30 2.15 -3.49
CA PHE A 214 12.08 2.08 -2.06
C PHE A 214 11.59 0.69 -1.70
N LYS A 215 12.29 0.03 -0.77
CA LYS A 215 11.98 -1.32 -0.31
C LYS A 215 11.31 -1.27 1.05
N PHE A 216 10.18 -1.95 1.21
CA PHE A 216 9.46 -2.05 2.49
C PHE A 216 8.67 -3.36 2.60
N THR A 217 8.25 -3.70 3.82
CA THR A 217 7.42 -4.87 4.11
C THR A 217 5.98 -4.47 4.41
N PHE A 218 5.05 -5.38 4.11
CA PHE A 218 3.71 -5.37 4.70
C PHE A 218 3.63 -6.48 5.75
N GLU A 219 3.13 -6.13 6.93
CA GLU A 219 2.79 -7.09 7.98
C GLU A 219 1.42 -7.74 7.74
N ASP A 220 0.79 -7.46 6.61
CA ASP A 220 -0.47 -8.10 6.25
C ASP A 220 -0.25 -9.58 5.95
N ASP A 221 -1.01 -10.42 6.64
CA ASP A 221 -1.17 -11.82 6.29
C ASP A 221 -1.76 -11.87 4.89
N LEU A 222 -0.90 -12.09 3.90
CA LEU A 222 -1.30 -12.27 2.53
C LEU A 222 -1.97 -13.63 2.38
N GLN A 223 -3.25 -13.65 2.72
CA GLN A 223 -4.14 -14.76 2.47
C GLN A 223 -4.60 -14.69 1.00
N ASP A 224 -4.45 -15.79 0.27
CA ASP A 224 -5.02 -16.01 -1.07
C ASP A 224 -4.61 -15.02 -2.19
N LEU A 225 -3.38 -14.50 -2.14
CA LEU A 225 -2.79 -13.60 -3.14
C LEU A 225 -2.89 -14.11 -4.61
N PHE A 226 -2.96 -15.43 -4.80
CA PHE A 226 -3.02 -16.07 -6.11
C PHE A 226 -4.43 -16.24 -6.67
N PHE A 227 -5.46 -16.11 -5.83
CA PHE A 227 -6.84 -16.49 -6.20
C PHE A 227 -7.84 -15.35 -6.09
N TYR A 228 -7.47 -14.22 -5.47
CA TYR A 228 -8.33 -13.07 -5.33
C TYR A 228 -7.61 -11.79 -5.78
N ASP A 229 -8.26 -11.00 -6.64
CA ASP A 229 -7.89 -9.63 -7.05
C ASP A 229 -7.95 -8.61 -5.88
N TRP A 230 -7.83 -9.05 -4.63
CA TRP A 230 -7.99 -8.26 -3.40
C TRP A 230 -6.89 -7.23 -3.15
N PHE A 231 -6.07 -6.93 -4.15
CA PHE A 231 -5.19 -5.78 -4.10
C PHE A 231 -5.95 -4.46 -3.89
N PHE A 232 -7.22 -4.39 -4.29
CA PHE A 232 -8.12 -3.28 -3.95
C PHE A 232 -8.27 -3.05 -2.43
N VAL A 233 -8.02 -4.08 -1.59
CA VAL A 233 -8.06 -3.98 -0.12
C VAL A 233 -6.75 -3.47 0.48
N SER A 234 -5.67 -3.36 -0.32
CA SER A 234 -4.35 -2.97 0.21
C SER A 234 -4.28 -1.51 0.67
N LYS A 235 -5.31 -0.69 0.38
CA LYS A 235 -5.44 0.72 0.76
C LYS A 235 -4.14 1.50 0.54
N LEU A 236 -3.66 1.42 -0.70
CA LEU A 236 -2.43 2.08 -1.13
C LEU A 236 -2.75 3.30 -1.97
N GLY A 237 -1.93 4.34 -1.85
CA GLY A 237 -1.96 5.51 -2.70
C GLY A 237 -0.55 5.96 -3.03
N TYR A 238 -0.31 6.45 -4.24
CA TYR A 238 0.92 7.17 -4.58
C TYR A 238 0.57 8.42 -5.38
N TYR A 239 1.01 9.56 -4.86
CA TYR A 239 0.61 10.87 -5.34
C TYR A 239 1.84 11.65 -5.77
N GLU A 240 1.87 12.06 -7.02
CA GLU A 240 2.92 12.91 -7.57
C GLU A 240 2.46 14.36 -7.69
N ILE A 241 3.41 15.27 -7.54
CA ILE A 241 3.18 16.68 -7.82
C ILE A 241 2.96 16.87 -9.32
N PRO A 242 1.93 17.62 -9.75
CA PRO A 242 1.71 17.92 -11.16
C PRO A 242 2.91 18.64 -11.75
N LYS A 243 3.22 18.36 -13.02
CA LYS A 243 4.37 18.94 -13.74
C LYS A 243 4.51 20.46 -13.59
N LYS A 244 3.38 21.19 -13.58
CA LYS A 244 3.35 22.66 -13.42
C LYS A 244 3.94 23.17 -12.09
N TYR A 245 4.07 22.31 -11.09
CA TYR A 245 4.62 22.63 -9.77
C TYR A 245 5.87 21.82 -9.44
N GLU A 246 6.37 20.99 -10.36
CA GLU A 246 7.50 20.10 -10.11
C GLU A 246 8.81 20.86 -9.81
N ASP A 247 8.98 22.05 -10.41
CA ASP A 247 10.13 22.92 -10.13
C ASP A 247 10.09 23.52 -8.70
N LEU A 248 8.90 23.63 -8.11
CA LEU A 248 8.72 24.13 -6.74
C LEU A 248 8.85 23.00 -5.70
N PHE A 249 8.52 21.77 -6.11
CA PHE A 249 8.46 20.63 -5.20
C PHE A 249 9.09 19.38 -5.81
N ASP A 250 10.24 19.00 -5.25
CA ASP A 250 10.83 17.68 -5.51
C ASP A 250 10.36 16.66 -4.45
N ILE A 251 9.05 16.46 -4.38
CA ILE A 251 8.40 15.54 -3.42
C ILE A 251 7.34 14.68 -4.10
N SER A 252 6.93 13.61 -3.41
CA SER A 252 5.74 12.81 -3.70
C SER A 252 5.23 12.19 -2.40
N PHE A 253 4.01 11.67 -2.39
CA PHE A 253 3.42 11.02 -1.22
C PHE A 253 3.13 9.57 -1.50
N PHE A 254 3.35 8.73 -0.50
CA PHE A 254 2.94 7.34 -0.51
C PHE A 254 2.05 7.08 0.70
N VAL A 255 0.89 6.48 0.46
CA VAL A 255 -0.06 6.10 1.50
C VAL A 255 -0.11 4.58 1.56
N LYS A 256 -0.06 4.07 2.79
CA LYS A 256 -0.21 2.65 3.11
C LYS A 256 -1.14 2.53 4.30
N LYS A 257 -2.36 2.06 4.10
CA LYS A 257 -3.38 2.04 5.16
C LYS A 257 -3.49 3.44 5.80
N ASN A 258 -3.34 3.54 7.11
CA ASN A 258 -3.37 4.81 7.84
C ASN A 258 -2.00 5.51 7.92
N ASP A 259 -0.97 4.96 7.28
CA ASP A 259 0.36 5.56 7.27
C ASP A 259 0.54 6.45 6.04
N LEU A 260 0.87 7.72 6.28
CA LEU A 260 1.33 8.64 5.25
C LEU A 260 2.86 8.69 5.25
N TYR A 261 3.45 8.63 4.06
CA TYR A 261 4.87 8.82 3.84
C TYR A 261 5.08 9.98 2.86
N ILE A 262 6.05 10.83 3.15
CA ILE A 262 6.59 11.80 2.20
C ILE A 262 7.87 11.24 1.61
N ILE A 263 7.98 11.28 0.29
CA ILE A 263 9.19 10.97 -0.45
C ILE A 263 9.77 12.29 -0.93
N LYS A 264 11.01 12.58 -0.56
CA LYS A 264 11.65 13.86 -0.88
C LYS A 264 13.14 13.69 -1.06
N ARG A 265 13.75 14.64 -1.75
CA ARG A 265 15.19 14.63 -2.00
C ARG A 265 15.98 14.79 -0.69
N LYS A 266 17.08 14.03 -0.57
CA LYS A 266 18.08 14.16 0.49
C LYS A 266 18.90 15.43 0.27
N GLY A 267 19.12 16.17 1.37
CA GLY A 267 19.90 17.41 1.37
C GLY A 267 19.04 18.68 1.28
N PRO A 268 19.68 19.86 1.31
CA PRO A 268 18.97 21.13 1.28
C PRO A 268 18.23 21.30 -0.06
N TYR A 269 17.01 21.83 0.00
CA TYR A 269 16.34 22.35 -1.18
C TYR A 269 17.22 23.47 -1.76
N LYS A 270 17.35 23.53 -3.09
CA LYS A 270 17.79 24.77 -3.71
C LYS A 270 16.61 25.74 -3.52
N ASP A 271 16.73 26.61 -2.52
CA ASP A 271 15.84 27.76 -2.36
C ASP A 271 15.99 28.72 -3.55
#